data_AF-A0A1X9YFJ8-F1
#
_entry.id   AF-A0A1X9YFJ8-F1
#
_cell.length_a   1.000
_cell.length_b   1.000
_cell.length_c   1.000
_cell.angle_alpha   90.00
_cell.angle_beta   90.00
_cell.angle_gamma   90.00
#
_symmetry.space_group_name_H-M   'P 1'
#
loop_
_entity.id
_entity.type
_entity.pdbx_description
1 polymer ?
#
loop_
_entity_poly.entity_id
_entity_poly.type
_entity_poly.pdbx_seq_one_letter_code
_entity_poly.pdbx_strand_id
1 'polypeptide(L)'
;MQPDDFYARVREVTAQGKARLRELLRLRRTHWAYSTTFLSDRAEPSPHAAVVLADIARFCRADETCFDADPRTHALLEGRREVWLRIQAALKLDRAAIERLIKLNQEDVETDDE
;
A
#
# COMPACT_ATOMS: atom_id res chain seq x y z
N MET A 1 35.62 -6.31 30.76
CA MET A 1 35.04 -5.63 29.58
C MET A 1 36.04 -4.56 29.18
N GLN A 2 36.64 -4.66 28.00
CA GLN A 2 37.59 -3.65 27.53
C GLN A 2 36.82 -2.34 27.25
N PRO A 3 37.36 -1.15 27.53
CA PRO A 3 36.68 0.12 27.28
C PRO A 3 36.21 0.29 25.83
N ASP A 4 36.95 -0.29 24.87
CA ASP A 4 36.63 -0.23 23.44
C ASP A 4 35.34 -0.98 23.08
N ASP A 5 35.04 -2.10 23.76
CA ASP A 5 33.82 -2.89 23.54
C ASP A 5 32.56 -2.11 23.97
N PHE A 6 32.67 -1.30 25.02
CA PHE A 6 31.56 -0.47 25.50
C PHE A 6 31.19 0.61 24.47
N TYR A 7 32.17 1.36 23.98
CA TYR A 7 31.93 2.42 22.99
C TYR A 7 31.46 1.88 21.64
N ALA A 8 31.96 0.71 21.22
CA ALA A 8 31.46 0.03 20.02
C ALA A 8 29.96 -0.30 20.13
N ARG A 9 29.54 -0.87 21.27
CA ARG A 9 28.13 -1.22 21.52
C ARG A 9 27.22 0.01 21.61
N VAL A 10 27.68 1.10 22.23
CA VAL A 10 26.93 2.38 22.27
C VAL A 10 26.76 2.96 20.86
N ARG A 11 27.79 2.91 20.01
CA ARG A 11 27.70 3.34 18.60
C ARG A 11 26.72 2.49 17.80
N GLU A 12 26.71 1.19 18.02
CA GLU A 12 25.78 0.28 17.36
C GLU A 12 24.32 0.58 17.75
N VAL A 13 24.03 0.68 19.05
CA VAL A 13 22.68 1.01 19.55
C VAL A 13 22.21 2.36 19.03
N THR A 14 23.09 3.36 19.02
CA THR A 14 22.75 4.69 18.47
C THR A 14 22.56 4.67 16.95
N ALA A 15 23.32 3.85 16.21
CA ALA A 15 23.13 3.66 14.77
C ALA A 15 21.81 2.96 14.45
N GLN A 16 21.46 1.90 15.20
CA GLN A 16 20.17 1.21 15.11
C GLN A 16 19.00 2.17 15.42
N GLY A 17 19.13 3.00 16.46
CA GLY A 17 18.14 4.03 16.80
C GLY A 17 17.95 5.05 15.66
N LYS A 18 19.04 5.54 15.07
CA LYS A 18 18.98 6.45 13.91
C LYS A 18 18.33 5.79 12.69
N ALA A 19 18.65 4.53 12.40
CA ALA A 19 18.05 3.79 11.28
C ALA A 19 16.53 3.62 11.47
N ARG A 20 16.11 3.23 12.68
CA ARG A 20 14.68 3.10 13.02
C ARG A 20 13.94 4.43 12.90
N LEU A 21 14.53 5.53 13.40
CA LEU A 21 13.93 6.86 13.26
C LEU A 21 13.78 7.27 11.79
N ARG A 22 14.81 7.04 10.95
CA ARG A 22 14.72 7.33 9.51
C ARG A 22 13.59 6.54 8.86
N GLU A 23 13.43 5.26 9.18
CA GLU A 23 12.34 4.46 8.62
C GLU A 23 10.97 4.96 9.08
N LEU A 24 10.81 5.31 10.36
CA LEU A 24 9.56 5.90 10.85
C LEU A 24 9.22 7.22 10.15
N LEU A 25 10.22 8.09 9.93
CA LEU A 25 10.05 9.33 9.19
C LEU A 25 9.68 9.07 7.72
N ARG A 26 10.29 8.05 7.10
CA ARG A 26 9.96 7.61 5.74
C ARG A 26 8.52 7.14 5.65
N LEU A 27 8.10 6.24 6.53
CA LEU A 27 6.73 5.72 6.57
C LEU A 27 5.71 6.84 6.81
N ARG A 28 5.99 7.77 7.73
CA ARG A 28 5.13 8.93 7.99
C ARG A 28 5.01 9.84 6.77
N ARG A 29 6.13 10.13 6.09
CA ARG A 29 6.13 10.94 4.87
C ARG A 29 5.35 10.27 3.74
N THR A 30 5.56 8.97 3.54
CA THR A 30 4.85 8.19 2.52
C THR A 30 3.36 8.17 2.82
N HIS A 31 2.96 7.81 4.04
CA HIS A 31 1.55 7.85 4.46
C HIS A 31 0.95 9.23 4.22
N TRP A 32 1.60 10.30 4.68
CA TRP A 32 1.10 11.66 4.49
C TRP A 32 0.89 12.01 3.03
N ALA A 33 1.88 11.73 2.16
CA ALA A 33 1.75 12.01 0.73
C ALA A 33 0.56 11.25 0.09
N TYR A 34 0.40 9.97 0.41
CA TYR A 34 -0.71 9.16 -0.12
C TYR A 34 -2.05 9.65 0.43
N SER A 35 -2.14 9.92 1.74
CA SER A 35 -3.34 10.45 2.36
C SER A 35 -3.74 11.78 1.73
N THR A 36 -2.81 12.69 1.51
CA THR A 36 -3.10 13.99 0.86
C THR A 36 -3.53 13.84 -0.59
N THR A 37 -3.02 12.84 -1.32
CA THR A 37 -3.43 12.60 -2.72
C THR A 37 -4.81 11.97 -2.82
N PHE A 38 -5.11 10.96 -2.01
CA PHE A 38 -6.29 10.13 -2.22
C PHE A 38 -7.42 10.40 -1.22
N LEU A 39 -7.12 10.88 -0.02
CA LEU A 39 -8.12 11.08 1.03
C LEU A 39 -8.55 12.54 1.12
N SER A 40 -9.83 12.72 1.43
CA SER A 40 -10.43 13.99 1.81
C SER A 40 -10.22 14.29 3.31
N ASP A 41 -10.68 15.45 3.76
CA ASP A 41 -10.62 15.87 5.17
C ASP A 41 -11.33 14.89 6.13
N ARG A 42 -12.23 14.04 5.61
CA ARG A 42 -12.94 13.01 6.38
C ARG A 42 -12.19 11.68 6.48
N ALA A 43 -10.94 11.63 6.02
CA ALA A 43 -10.15 10.40 5.89
C ALA A 43 -10.79 9.33 4.97
N GLU A 44 -11.70 9.75 4.10
CA GLU A 44 -12.32 8.92 3.08
C GLU A 44 -11.79 9.30 1.70
N PRO A 45 -11.67 8.35 0.74
CA PRO A 45 -11.31 8.69 -0.62
C PRO A 45 -12.23 9.76 -1.20
N SER A 46 -11.66 10.77 -1.86
CA SER A 46 -12.48 11.71 -2.65
C SER A 46 -13.19 10.96 -3.80
N PRO A 47 -14.28 11.49 -4.37
CA PRO A 47 -15.00 10.78 -5.44
C PRO A 47 -14.10 10.36 -6.62
N HIS A 48 -13.23 11.25 -7.09
CA HIS A 48 -12.26 10.93 -8.15
C HIS A 48 -11.18 9.95 -7.68
N ALA A 49 -10.71 10.09 -6.45
CA ALA A 49 -9.76 9.14 -5.88
C ALA A 49 -10.37 7.74 -5.73
N ALA A 50 -11.65 7.63 -5.39
CA ALA A 50 -12.35 6.36 -5.30
C ALA A 50 -12.37 5.63 -6.65
N VAL A 51 -12.70 6.34 -7.74
CA VAL A 51 -12.67 5.78 -9.10
C VAL A 51 -11.27 5.31 -9.48
N VAL A 52 -10.24 6.14 -9.25
CA VAL A 52 -8.84 5.76 -9.55
C VAL A 52 -8.38 4.57 -8.72
N LEU A 53 -8.70 4.55 -7.42
CA LEU A 53 -8.34 3.45 -6.53
C LEU A 53 -9.08 2.16 -6.91
N ALA A 54 -10.34 2.25 -7.34
CA ALA A 54 -11.13 1.12 -7.82
C ALA A 54 -10.53 0.53 -9.12
N ASP A 55 -10.11 1.37 -10.06
CA ASP A 55 -9.44 0.90 -11.28
C ASP A 55 -8.09 0.23 -10.97
N ILE A 56 -7.27 0.84 -10.11
CA ILE A 56 -5.99 0.26 -9.68
C ILE A 56 -6.22 -1.05 -8.93
N ALA A 57 -7.22 -1.13 -8.05
CA ALA A 57 -7.54 -2.35 -7.32
C ALA A 57 -7.87 -3.51 -8.26
N ARG A 58 -8.70 -3.26 -9.29
CA ARG A 58 -9.02 -4.23 -10.33
C ARG A 58 -7.78 -4.62 -11.14
N PHE A 59 -7.03 -3.65 -11.64
CA PHE A 59 -5.82 -3.87 -12.45
C PHE A 59 -4.78 -4.73 -11.70
N CYS A 60 -4.71 -4.56 -10.38
CA CYS A 60 -3.80 -5.28 -9.50
C CYS A 60 -4.39 -6.57 -8.90
N ARG A 61 -5.62 -6.98 -9.26
CA ARG A 61 -6.30 -8.16 -8.71
C ARG A 61 -6.35 -8.15 -7.17
N ALA A 62 -6.90 -7.06 -6.62
CA ALA A 62 -6.95 -6.83 -5.17
C ALA A 62 -7.61 -7.98 -4.37
N ASP A 63 -8.66 -8.57 -4.91
CA ASP A 63 -9.48 -9.63 -4.30
C ASP A 63 -9.48 -10.96 -5.06
N GLU A 64 -8.77 -11.01 -6.19
CA GLU A 64 -8.64 -12.21 -7.01
C GLU A 64 -7.30 -12.91 -6.79
N THR A 65 -7.22 -14.16 -7.25
CA THR A 65 -5.96 -14.91 -7.26
C THR A 65 -5.04 -14.41 -8.40
N CYS A 66 -3.75 -14.28 -8.10
CA CYS A 66 -2.71 -14.03 -9.10
C CYS A 66 -2.12 -15.32 -9.68
N PHE A 67 -2.69 -16.48 -9.38
CA PHE A 67 -2.21 -17.76 -9.90
C PHE A 67 -2.43 -17.83 -11.41
N ASP A 68 -1.39 -18.23 -12.12
CA ASP A 68 -1.41 -18.58 -13.53
C ASP A 68 -0.51 -19.80 -13.73
N ALA A 69 -0.87 -20.67 -14.68
CA ALA A 69 -0.09 -21.87 -14.98
C ALA A 69 1.27 -21.53 -15.60
N ASP A 70 1.38 -20.40 -16.31
CA ASP A 70 2.66 -19.87 -16.76
C ASP A 70 3.37 -19.12 -15.61
N PRO A 71 4.55 -19.57 -15.17
CA PRO A 71 5.30 -18.92 -14.10
C PRO A 71 5.64 -17.45 -14.38
N ARG A 72 5.80 -17.05 -15.65
CA ARG A 72 6.11 -15.65 -16.01
C ARG A 72 4.91 -14.75 -15.78
N THR A 73 3.73 -15.21 -16.20
CA THR A 73 2.48 -14.50 -15.98
C THR A 73 2.16 -14.42 -14.50
N HIS A 74 2.32 -15.50 -13.75
CA HIS A 74 2.15 -15.51 -12.30
C HIS A 74 3.04 -14.45 -11.62
N ALA A 75 4.34 -14.42 -11.93
CA ALA A 75 5.27 -13.45 -11.37
C ALA A 75 4.89 -12.00 -11.70
N LEU A 76 4.40 -11.74 -12.93
CA LEU A 76 3.92 -10.42 -13.33
C LEU A 76 2.69 -10.00 -12.53
N LEU A 77 1.73 -10.90 -12.33
CA LEU A 77 0.50 -10.64 -11.59
C LEU A 77 0.78 -10.39 -10.11
N GLU A 78 1.68 -11.15 -9.50
CA GLU A 78 2.12 -10.91 -8.11
C GLU A 78 2.82 -9.55 -7.97
N GLY A 79 3.66 -9.16 -8.94
CA GLY A 79 4.27 -7.83 -8.94
C GLY A 79 3.24 -6.69 -9.00
N ARG A 80 2.13 -6.87 -9.73
CA ARG A 80 1.03 -5.91 -9.76
C ARG A 80 0.30 -5.87 -8.41
N ARG A 81 0.03 -7.03 -7.82
CA ARG A 81 -0.62 -7.11 -6.51
C ARG A 81 0.22 -6.44 -5.41
N GLU A 82 1.54 -6.53 -5.48
CA GLU A 82 2.44 -5.81 -4.57
C GLU A 82 2.24 -4.29 -4.63
N VAL A 83 2.02 -3.72 -5.82
CA VAL A 83 1.73 -2.28 -5.97
C VAL A 83 0.46 -1.90 -5.22
N TRP A 84 -0.61 -2.68 -5.35
CA TRP A 84 -1.85 -2.46 -4.61
C TRP A 84 -1.64 -2.58 -3.10
N LEU A 85 -0.97 -3.63 -2.64
CA LEU A 85 -0.68 -3.83 -1.21
C LEU A 85 0.14 -2.66 -0.64
N ARG A 86 1.05 -2.09 -1.41
CA ARG A 86 1.81 -0.89 -1.03
C ARG A 86 0.92 0.33 -0.87
N ILE A 87 -0.01 0.56 -1.81
CA ILE A 87 -0.98 1.67 -1.72
C ILE A 87 -1.88 1.48 -0.50
N GLN A 88 -2.43 0.27 -0.33
CA GLN A 88 -3.29 -0.11 0.79
C GLN A 88 -2.60 0.13 2.13
N ALA A 89 -1.34 -0.30 2.28
CA ALA A 89 -0.56 -0.09 3.50
C ALA A 89 -0.26 1.39 3.77
N ALA A 90 0.04 2.17 2.72
CA ALA A 90 0.29 3.60 2.85
C ALA A 90 -0.96 4.39 3.26
N LEU A 91 -2.14 3.98 2.77
CA LEU A 91 -3.43 4.60 3.08
C LEU A 91 -4.10 4.02 4.34
N LYS A 92 -3.60 2.89 4.87
CA LYS A 92 -4.21 2.13 5.97
C LYS A 92 -5.68 1.78 5.70
N LEU A 93 -6.00 1.38 4.47
CA LEU A 93 -7.36 0.99 4.12
C LEU A 93 -7.74 -0.28 4.88
N ASP A 94 -8.92 -0.25 5.50
CA ASP A 94 -9.50 -1.43 6.13
C ASP A 94 -10.23 -2.30 5.11
N ARG A 95 -10.62 -3.50 5.55
CA ARG A 95 -11.33 -4.46 4.69
C ARG A 95 -12.61 -3.87 4.10
N ALA A 96 -13.36 -3.11 4.90
CA ALA A 96 -14.62 -2.51 4.46
C ALA A 96 -14.41 -1.43 3.38
N ALA A 97 -13.36 -0.61 3.49
CA ALA A 97 -13.01 0.37 2.46
C ALA A 97 -12.59 -0.30 1.16
N ILE A 98 -11.83 -1.38 1.23
CA ILE A 98 -11.42 -2.17 0.06
C ILE A 98 -12.64 -2.75 -0.66
N GLU A 99 -13.59 -3.33 0.09
CA GLU A 99 -14.82 -3.90 -0.48
C GLU A 99 -15.69 -2.84 -1.18
N ARG A 100 -15.77 -1.61 -0.63
CA ARG A 100 -16.47 -0.50 -1.31
C ARG A 100 -15.82 -0.13 -2.64
N LEU A 101 -14.50 -0.09 -2.69
CA LEU A 101 -13.75 0.24 -3.92
C LEU A 101 -13.93 -0.84 -4.99
N ILE A 102 -13.96 -2.12 -4.59
CA ILE A 102 -14.21 -3.24 -5.52
C ILE A 102 -15.62 -3.17 -6.09
N LYS A 103 -16.63 -2.92 -5.24
CA LYS A 103 -18.03 -2.78 -5.67
C LYS A 103 -18.22 -1.66 -6.68
N LEU A 104 -17.57 -0.51 -6.46
CA LEU A 104 -17.61 0.62 -7.38
C LEU A 104 -17.18 0.23 -8.80
N ASN A 105 -16.23 -0.70 -8.95
CA ASN A 105 -15.80 -1.18 -10.27
C ASN A 105 -16.80 -2.18 -10.90
N GLN A 106 -17.47 -2.99 -10.08
CA GLN A 106 -18.42 -3.99 -10.56
C GLN A 106 -19.70 -3.36 -11.12
N GLU A 107 -20.13 -2.23 -10.55
CA GLU A 107 -21.33 -1.48 -10.98
C GLU A 107 -21.17 -0.86 -12.38
N ASP A 108 -19.95 -0.51 -12.81
CA ASP A 108 -19.68 0.08 -14.13
C ASP A 108 -19.82 -0.93 -15.29
N VAL A 109 -19.79 -2.25 -15.01
CA VAL A 109 -19.87 -3.31 -16.04
C VAL A 109 -21.31 -3.68 -16.39
N GLU A 110 -22.28 -3.42 -15.50
CA GLU A 110 -23.68 -3.83 -15.68
C GLU A 110 -24.54 -2.81 -16.44
N THR A 111 -24.04 -1.60 -16.71
CA THR A 111 -24.81 -0.51 -17.35
C THR A 111 -24.73 -0.41 -18.88
N ASP A 112 -23.99 -1.29 -19.55
CA ASP A 112 -23.74 -1.20 -21.01
C ASP A 112 -24.56 -2.20 -21.87
N ASP A 113 -25.55 -2.90 -21.29
CA ASP A 113 -26.37 -3.93 -21.97
C ASP A 113 -27.80 -3.48 -22.39
N GLU A 114 -28.02 -2.20 -22.72
CA GLU A 114 -29.29 -1.70 -23.32
C GLU A 114 -29.17 -1.19 -24.76
#